data_AF-A0A431CW91-F1
#
_entry.id   AF-A0A431CW91-F1
#
_cell.length_a   1.000
_cell.length_b   1.000
_cell.length_c   1.000
_cell.angle_alpha   90.00
_cell.angle_beta   90.00
_cell.angle_gamma   90.00
#
_symmetry.space_group_name_H-M   'P 1'
#
loop_
_entity.id
_entity.type
_entity.pdbx_description
1 polymer ?
#
loop_
_entity_poly.entity_id
_entity_poly.type
_entity_poly.pdbx_seq_one_letter_code
_entity_poly.pdbx_strand_id
1 'polypeptide(L)'
;MPQKRIYLYVPFKDKEKVKSLGAMWDDKEKKWFAPKSLDKNIFSQWFYPHQNKEFSFDENEVLTTFKSALENQGLIIDGSPIMDGKIHRVKTTTDKGREMSGAYSGFLDKYPAGFIQNFKTGIKENWKMPLENAKQNIVSYQTPSQKRLHNSTSNNTKQDILELQQKTALKIEEEYNQANWAHSNHPYLKKKGFSENFYLKQDNKGSLLIPLKDENGKLWSVQRIFPNGDKIIGVIKTKEEKEQGIEYSAKKSGCFHLIGAKNLEYCKEFIIAEGFATAATIYKALNKPVIMGIDAGNL
;
A
#
# COMPACT_ATOMS: atom_id res chain seq x y z
N MET A 1 39.55 29.73 11.85
CA MET A 1 39.02 28.97 10.69
C MET A 1 38.09 27.86 11.20
N PRO A 2 36.90 27.66 10.61
CA PRO A 2 36.02 26.57 11.02
C PRO A 2 36.67 25.22 10.66
N GLN A 3 36.95 24.41 11.68
CA GLN A 3 37.59 23.11 11.55
C GLN A 3 36.63 22.06 10.97
N LYS A 4 37.14 21.26 10.03
CA LYS A 4 36.42 20.23 9.27
C LYS A 4 35.92 19.10 10.20
N ARG A 5 34.61 18.79 10.13
CA ARG A 5 33.99 17.63 10.81
C ARG A 5 34.50 16.33 10.18
N ILE A 6 34.69 15.28 11.00
CA ILE A 6 35.08 13.95 10.52
C ILE A 6 33.87 13.04 10.59
N TYR A 7 33.34 12.70 9.42
CA TYR A 7 32.16 11.85 9.29
C TYR A 7 32.53 10.36 9.35
N LEU A 8 31.60 9.58 9.90
CA LEU A 8 31.71 8.14 10.14
C LEU A 8 30.71 7.40 9.24
N TYR A 9 31.13 6.26 8.70
CA TYR A 9 30.34 5.32 7.92
C TYR A 9 29.77 4.23 8.84
N VAL A 10 28.68 4.55 9.53
CA VAL A 10 28.12 3.69 10.59
C VAL A 10 26.94 2.86 10.04
N PRO A 11 27.05 1.52 9.98
CA PRO A 11 25.90 0.66 9.71
C PRO A 11 24.79 0.86 10.74
N PHE A 12 23.53 0.69 10.34
CA PHE A 12 22.40 0.89 11.25
C PHE A 12 22.50 0.08 12.56
N LYS A 13 23.03 -1.15 12.49
CA LYS A 13 23.25 -2.02 13.66
C LYS A 13 24.21 -1.44 14.70
N ASP A 14 25.13 -0.56 14.28
CA ASP A 14 26.17 -0.01 15.14
C ASP A 14 25.80 1.39 15.68
N LYS A 15 24.60 1.90 15.39
CA LYS A 15 24.18 3.25 15.79
C LYS A 15 24.25 3.49 17.30
N GLU A 16 23.80 2.52 18.10
CA GLU A 16 23.81 2.63 19.57
C GLU A 16 25.25 2.50 20.10
N LYS A 17 26.09 1.74 19.40
CA LYS A 17 27.51 1.57 19.72
C LYS A 17 28.28 2.86 19.48
N VAL A 18 28.11 3.52 18.33
CA VAL A 18 28.80 4.80 18.08
C VAL A 18 28.27 5.93 18.97
N LYS A 19 26.97 5.91 19.29
CA LYS A 19 26.34 6.91 20.17
C LYS A 19 26.85 6.79 21.61
N SER A 20 26.96 5.56 22.12
CA SER A 20 27.56 5.31 23.46
C SER A 20 29.04 5.65 23.51
N LEU A 21 29.76 5.53 22.39
CA LEU A 21 31.13 6.00 22.22
C LEU A 21 31.23 7.53 22.02
N GLY A 22 30.12 8.27 22.04
CA GLY A 22 30.12 9.73 21.97
C GLY A 22 30.10 10.33 20.57
N ALA A 23 29.83 9.54 19.51
CA ALA A 23 29.58 10.12 18.18
C ALA A 23 28.30 10.96 18.19
N MET A 24 28.28 12.01 17.36
CA MET A 24 27.14 12.91 17.21
C MET A 24 26.50 12.76 15.84
N TRP A 25 25.18 12.98 15.75
CA TRP A 25 24.45 12.97 14.49
C TRP A 25 24.41 14.37 13.88
N ASP A 26 24.82 14.49 12.62
CA ASP A 26 24.62 15.69 11.81
C ASP A 26 23.34 15.54 10.99
N ASP A 27 22.31 16.27 11.37
CA ASP A 27 20.99 16.19 10.73
C ASP A 27 20.99 16.73 9.30
N LYS A 28 21.84 17.73 9.00
CA LYS A 28 21.93 18.32 7.66
C LYS A 28 22.60 17.36 6.67
N GLU A 29 23.71 16.75 7.08
CA GLU A 29 24.48 15.81 6.24
C GLU A 29 23.99 14.37 6.35
N LYS A 30 23.06 14.08 7.27
CA LYS A 30 22.54 12.75 7.60
C LYS A 30 23.65 11.73 7.88
N LYS A 31 24.67 12.14 8.65
CA LYS A 31 25.85 11.34 8.96
C LYS A 31 26.23 11.44 10.43
N TRP A 32 26.77 10.35 10.96
CA TRP A 32 27.46 10.38 12.25
C TRP A 32 28.81 11.07 12.08
N PHE A 33 29.25 11.82 13.09
CA PHE A 33 30.57 12.44 13.14
C PHE A 33 31.19 12.32 14.52
N ALA A 34 32.53 12.26 14.57
CA ALA A 34 33.28 12.27 15.81
C ALA A 34 33.36 13.72 16.36
N PRO A 35 32.92 13.99 17.60
CA PRO A 35 33.08 15.31 18.20
C PRO A 35 34.55 15.63 18.48
N LYS A 36 34.88 16.92 18.51
CA LYS A 36 36.26 17.41 18.63
C LYS A 36 36.96 17.00 19.93
N SER A 37 36.19 16.78 20.98
CA SER A 37 36.68 16.46 22.33
C SER A 37 37.09 15.01 22.51
N LEU A 38 36.88 14.15 21.50
CA LEU A 38 37.11 12.72 21.61
C LEU A 38 38.24 12.25 20.71
N ASP A 39 39.01 11.25 21.16
CA ASP A 39 40.04 10.64 20.33
C ASP A 39 39.41 9.99 19.09
N LYS A 40 39.92 10.37 17.92
CA LYS A 40 39.46 9.89 16.61
C LYS A 40 39.63 8.37 16.49
N ASN A 41 40.64 7.79 17.15
CA ASN A 41 40.94 6.36 17.05
C ASN A 41 39.82 5.46 17.60
N ILE A 42 38.95 6.00 18.48
CA ILE A 42 37.77 5.30 19.01
C ILE A 42 36.82 4.87 17.89
N PHE A 43 36.78 5.63 16.79
CA PHE A 43 35.91 5.37 15.65
C PHE A 43 36.62 4.76 14.44
N SER A 44 37.83 4.24 14.61
CA SER A 44 38.67 3.68 13.53
C SER A 44 37.94 2.68 12.63
N GLN A 45 37.08 1.83 13.22
CA GLN A 45 36.27 0.83 12.50
C GLN A 45 35.19 1.42 11.57
N TRP A 46 34.86 2.72 11.70
CA TRP A 46 33.83 3.40 10.90
C TRP A 46 34.39 4.54 10.03
N PHE A 47 35.71 4.72 9.90
CA PHE A 47 36.27 5.73 8.98
C PHE A 47 36.22 5.34 7.52
N TYR A 48 36.16 4.04 7.25
CA TYR A 48 36.08 3.51 5.89
C TYR A 48 34.68 2.91 5.71
N PRO A 49 34.00 3.16 4.59
CA PRO A 49 32.81 2.38 4.26
C PRO A 49 33.23 0.91 4.30
N HIS A 50 32.52 0.08 5.08
CA HIS A 50 32.64 -1.36 4.92
C HIS A 50 32.50 -1.63 3.43
N GLN A 51 33.53 -2.20 2.81
CA GLN A 51 33.48 -2.61 1.42
C GLN A 51 32.14 -3.32 1.25
N ASN A 52 31.24 -2.75 0.43
CA ASN A 52 30.04 -3.45 0.02
C ASN A 52 30.58 -4.73 -0.61
N LYS A 53 30.54 -5.86 0.09
CA LYS A 53 30.61 -7.15 -0.58
C LYS A 53 29.39 -7.13 -1.49
N GLU A 54 29.64 -6.90 -2.77
CA GLU A 54 28.63 -7.07 -3.80
C GLU A 54 28.06 -8.47 -3.58
N PHE A 55 26.82 -8.51 -3.14
CA PHE A 55 26.13 -9.76 -2.90
C PHE A 55 25.76 -10.28 -4.29
N SER A 56 26.65 -11.06 -4.89
CA SER A 56 26.42 -11.69 -6.17
C SER A 56 25.59 -12.95 -5.95
N PHE A 57 24.43 -13.01 -6.58
CA PHE A 57 23.57 -14.20 -6.66
C PHE A 57 23.46 -14.62 -8.12
N ASP A 58 23.28 -15.92 -8.37
CA ASP A 58 22.92 -16.40 -9.70
C ASP A 58 21.44 -16.06 -9.95
N GLU A 59 21.18 -15.18 -10.91
CA GLU A 59 19.82 -14.78 -11.29
C GLU A 59 18.95 -15.99 -11.65
N ASN A 60 19.51 -17.03 -12.28
CA ASN A 60 18.75 -18.23 -12.61
C ASN A 60 18.33 -19.02 -11.37
N GLU A 61 19.20 -19.10 -10.36
CA GLU A 61 18.88 -19.71 -9.08
C GLU A 61 17.77 -18.93 -8.37
N VAL A 62 17.81 -17.59 -8.41
CA VAL A 62 16.74 -16.74 -7.87
C VAL A 62 15.41 -17.01 -8.55
N LEU A 63 15.40 -16.98 -9.88
CA LEU A 63 14.18 -17.19 -10.64
C LEU A 63 13.60 -18.59 -10.39
N THR A 64 14.46 -19.59 -10.28
CA THR A 64 14.05 -20.99 -10.02
C THR A 64 13.47 -21.15 -8.63
N THR A 65 14.17 -20.70 -7.59
CA THR A 65 13.73 -20.83 -6.20
C THR A 65 12.48 -19.99 -5.92
N PHE A 66 12.39 -18.80 -6.52
CA PHE A 66 11.19 -17.97 -6.42
C PHE A 66 10.01 -18.61 -7.16
N LYS A 67 10.22 -19.17 -8.36
CA LYS A 67 9.19 -19.91 -9.09
C LYS A 67 8.63 -21.06 -8.26
N SER A 68 9.49 -21.89 -7.67
CA SER A 68 9.05 -22.99 -6.83
C SER A 68 8.25 -22.51 -5.62
N ALA A 69 8.63 -21.39 -5.00
CA ALA A 69 7.85 -20.81 -3.91
C ALA A 69 6.45 -20.34 -4.35
N LEU A 70 6.33 -19.75 -5.55
CA LEU A 70 5.04 -19.36 -6.13
C LEU A 70 4.15 -20.57 -6.39
N GLU A 71 4.70 -21.60 -7.04
CA GLU A 71 3.98 -22.83 -7.38
C GLU A 71 3.54 -23.61 -6.14
N ASN A 72 4.38 -23.65 -5.10
CA ASN A 72 4.02 -24.26 -3.81
C ASN A 72 2.81 -23.58 -3.15
N GLN A 73 2.60 -22.28 -3.38
CA GLN A 73 1.42 -21.55 -2.91
C GLN A 73 0.22 -21.62 -3.88
N GLY A 74 0.31 -22.50 -4.89
CA GLY A 74 -0.75 -22.80 -5.84
C GLY A 74 -0.90 -21.77 -6.95
N LEU A 75 0.10 -20.92 -7.21
CA LEU A 75 0.14 -20.02 -8.37
C LEU A 75 0.69 -20.78 -9.58
N ILE A 76 0.11 -20.54 -10.76
CA ILE A 76 0.58 -21.11 -12.03
C ILE A 76 1.47 -20.07 -12.72
N ILE A 77 2.76 -20.39 -12.88
CA ILE A 77 3.75 -19.51 -13.50
C ILE A 77 4.20 -20.09 -14.84
N ASP A 78 3.76 -19.46 -15.92
CA ASP A 78 4.22 -19.79 -17.27
C ASP A 78 5.63 -19.23 -17.48
N GLY A 79 6.63 -20.10 -17.67
CA GLY A 79 8.03 -19.70 -17.84
C GLY A 79 8.71 -19.26 -16.54
N SER A 80 9.57 -18.23 -16.62
CA SER A 80 10.28 -17.66 -15.47
C SER A 80 9.51 -16.49 -14.85
N PRO A 81 9.49 -16.34 -13.51
CA PRO A 81 8.77 -15.26 -12.85
C PRO A 81 9.41 -13.89 -13.15
N ILE A 82 8.59 -12.85 -13.25
CA ILE A 82 9.06 -11.47 -13.50
C ILE A 82 9.34 -10.79 -12.16
N MET A 83 10.60 -10.43 -11.92
CA MET A 83 11.07 -9.81 -10.69
C MET A 83 11.46 -8.33 -10.88
N ASP A 84 10.53 -7.54 -11.44
CA ASP A 84 10.69 -6.11 -11.75
C ASP A 84 10.14 -5.16 -10.66
N GLY A 85 9.77 -5.70 -9.50
CA GLY A 85 9.15 -5.01 -8.38
C GLY A 85 7.66 -4.73 -8.52
N LYS A 86 7.04 -5.02 -9.68
CA LYS A 86 5.61 -4.79 -9.93
C LYS A 86 4.78 -6.02 -9.58
N ILE A 87 3.50 -5.79 -9.33
CA ILE A 87 2.54 -6.87 -9.07
C ILE A 87 2.13 -7.50 -10.40
N HIS A 88 2.39 -8.80 -10.54
CA HIS A 88 1.97 -9.63 -11.66
C HIS A 88 0.78 -10.51 -11.22
N ARG A 89 -0.30 -10.50 -12.01
CA ARG A 89 -1.48 -11.35 -11.78
C ARG A 89 -1.31 -12.65 -12.52
N VAL A 90 -1.61 -13.76 -11.85
CA VAL A 90 -1.52 -15.12 -12.41
C VAL A 90 -2.73 -15.95 -12.02
N LYS A 91 -2.91 -17.08 -12.71
CA LYS A 91 -3.89 -18.09 -12.33
C LYS A 91 -3.44 -18.84 -11.10
N THR A 92 -4.40 -19.37 -10.38
CA THR A 92 -4.18 -20.41 -9.36
C THR A 92 -4.62 -21.76 -9.89
N THR A 93 -4.18 -22.84 -9.24
CA THR A 93 -4.62 -24.22 -9.55
C THR A 93 -6.14 -24.41 -9.43
N THR A 94 -6.83 -23.52 -8.70
CA THR A 94 -8.28 -23.55 -8.49
C THR A 94 -9.08 -22.61 -9.39
N ASP A 95 -8.43 -21.82 -10.24
CA ASP A 95 -9.11 -20.83 -11.09
C ASP A 95 -9.83 -21.48 -12.27
N LYS A 96 -11.00 -20.94 -12.62
CA LYS A 96 -11.78 -21.37 -13.80
C LYS A 96 -11.83 -20.27 -14.85
N GLY A 97 -11.72 -20.64 -16.12
CA GLY A 97 -11.85 -19.71 -17.24
C GLY A 97 -10.80 -18.61 -17.26
N ARG A 98 -11.24 -17.35 -17.09
CA ARG A 98 -10.40 -16.12 -17.14
C ARG A 98 -10.05 -15.57 -15.76
N GLU A 99 -10.37 -16.29 -14.68
CA GLU A 99 -9.97 -15.89 -13.33
C GLU A 99 -8.45 -15.84 -13.21
N MET A 100 -7.95 -14.85 -12.45
CA MET A 100 -6.53 -14.62 -12.19
C MET A 100 -6.37 -14.32 -10.70
N SER A 101 -6.54 -15.34 -9.85
CA SER A 101 -6.65 -15.19 -8.40
C SER A 101 -5.32 -15.32 -7.66
N GLY A 102 -4.20 -15.29 -8.37
CA GLY A 102 -2.85 -15.20 -7.83
C GLY A 102 -2.25 -13.82 -8.07
N ALA A 103 -1.40 -13.36 -7.16
CA ALA A 103 -0.55 -12.19 -7.36
C ALA A 103 0.84 -12.41 -6.77
N TYR A 104 1.86 -11.89 -7.44
CA TYR A 104 3.20 -11.85 -6.90
C TYR A 104 3.96 -10.59 -7.34
N SER A 105 5.01 -10.24 -6.63
CA SER A 105 6.05 -9.31 -7.10
C SER A 105 7.41 -9.81 -6.62
N GLY A 106 8.46 -9.57 -7.40
CA GLY A 106 9.82 -9.94 -7.02
C GLY A 106 10.79 -8.81 -7.25
N PHE A 107 11.89 -8.79 -6.52
CA PHE A 107 12.98 -7.82 -6.63
C PHE A 107 14.29 -8.58 -6.81
N LEU A 108 15.09 -8.18 -7.81
CA LEU A 108 16.47 -8.65 -8.04
C LEU A 108 17.49 -7.65 -7.47
N ASP A 109 17.14 -6.90 -6.43
CA ASP A 109 18.10 -5.98 -5.80
C ASP A 109 19.09 -6.73 -4.89
N LYS A 110 19.88 -6.00 -4.11
CA LYS A 110 20.97 -6.53 -3.27
C LYS A 110 20.64 -7.80 -2.49
N TYR A 111 19.37 -8.02 -2.11
CA TYR A 111 18.90 -9.26 -1.51
C TYR A 111 17.59 -9.70 -2.15
N PRO A 112 17.62 -10.63 -3.12
CA PRO A 112 16.43 -11.01 -3.84
C PRO A 112 15.31 -11.48 -2.93
N ALA A 113 14.15 -10.88 -3.14
CA ALA A 113 12.97 -11.07 -2.31
C ALA A 113 11.72 -10.98 -3.16
N GLY A 114 10.61 -11.51 -2.63
CA GLY A 114 9.35 -11.49 -3.33
C GLY A 114 8.16 -11.50 -2.39
N PHE A 115 7.01 -11.22 -2.96
CA PHE A 115 5.71 -11.24 -2.32
C PHE A 115 4.83 -12.26 -3.06
N ILE A 116 4.08 -13.06 -2.32
CA ILE A 116 3.21 -14.11 -2.85
C ILE A 116 1.81 -13.95 -2.23
N GLN A 117 0.77 -13.98 -3.05
CA GLN A 117 -0.61 -13.93 -2.60
C GLN A 117 -1.51 -14.85 -3.42
N ASN A 118 -2.28 -15.69 -2.73
CA ASN A 118 -3.34 -16.50 -3.31
C ASN A 118 -4.69 -16.07 -2.71
N PHE A 119 -5.57 -15.52 -3.54
CA PHE A 119 -6.85 -14.96 -3.09
C PHE A 119 -7.91 -16.04 -2.82
N LYS A 120 -7.73 -17.27 -3.32
CA LYS A 120 -8.65 -18.40 -3.10
C LYS A 120 -8.39 -19.06 -1.74
N THR A 121 -7.12 -19.16 -1.35
CA THR A 121 -6.71 -19.74 -0.05
C THR A 121 -6.55 -18.69 1.05
N GLY A 122 -6.46 -17.41 0.68
CA GLY A 122 -6.18 -16.30 1.60
C GLY A 122 -4.70 -16.16 1.98
N ILE A 123 -3.81 -17.00 1.43
CA ILE A 123 -2.39 -16.98 1.74
C ILE A 123 -1.76 -15.67 1.26
N LYS A 124 -0.92 -15.11 2.13
CA LYS A 124 -0.12 -13.91 1.88
C LYS A 124 1.23 -14.04 2.57
N GLU A 125 2.30 -14.13 1.80
CA GLU A 125 3.65 -14.44 2.29
C GLU A 125 4.71 -13.56 1.62
N ASN A 126 5.81 -13.32 2.33
CA ASN A 126 7.01 -12.74 1.74
C ASN A 126 8.06 -13.84 1.55
N TRP A 127 8.54 -14.01 0.34
CA TRP A 127 9.64 -14.88 -0.01
C TRP A 127 10.98 -14.14 0.07
N LYS A 128 12.03 -14.85 0.46
CA LYS A 128 13.42 -14.37 0.43
C LYS A 128 14.29 -15.47 -0.12
N MET A 129 15.31 -15.11 -0.89
CA MET A 129 16.30 -16.06 -1.37
C MET A 129 16.88 -16.89 -0.21
N PRO A 130 16.75 -18.23 -0.22
CA PRO A 130 17.42 -19.11 0.72
C PRO A 130 18.94 -19.05 0.47
N LEU A 131 19.70 -18.50 1.42
CA LEU A 131 21.17 -18.44 1.32
C LEU A 131 21.79 -19.77 1.77
N GLU A 132 21.63 -20.81 0.96
CA GLU A 132 22.24 -22.11 1.21
C GLU A 132 23.49 -22.31 0.35
N ASN A 133 24.51 -21.45 0.54
CA ASN A 133 25.94 -21.77 0.40
C ASN A 133 26.89 -20.65 0.85
N ALA A 134 26.58 -19.97 1.96
CA ALA A 134 27.56 -19.21 2.73
C ALA A 134 27.77 -19.85 4.11
N LYS A 135 28.05 -21.16 4.14
CA LYS A 135 28.63 -21.81 5.34
C LYS A 135 30.11 -21.48 5.46
N GLN A 136 30.41 -20.21 5.72
CA GLN A 136 31.46 -19.80 6.65
C GLN A 136 30.93 -18.56 7.41
N ASN A 137 30.55 -18.78 8.67
CA ASN A 137 30.08 -17.81 9.67
C ASN A 137 28.61 -17.35 9.60
N ILE A 138 27.67 -18.28 9.58
CA ILE A 138 26.30 -18.01 10.06
C ILE A 138 26.09 -18.77 11.36
N VAL A 139 26.29 -18.06 12.48
CA VAL A 139 25.72 -18.44 13.77
C VAL A 139 24.20 -18.51 13.58
N SER A 140 23.64 -19.65 13.94
CA SER A 140 22.22 -19.95 13.92
C SER A 140 21.41 -18.87 14.64
N TYR A 141 20.61 -18.12 13.90
CA TYR A 141 19.52 -17.33 14.48
C TYR A 141 18.25 -18.16 14.45
N GLN A 142 18.10 -19.02 15.46
CA GLN A 142 16.79 -19.28 16.03
C GLN A 142 16.56 -18.20 17.10
N THR A 143 15.72 -17.22 16.84
CA THR A 143 14.94 -16.55 17.91
C THR A 143 13.75 -15.75 17.33
N PRO A 144 12.62 -15.71 18.05
CA PRO A 144 11.43 -14.96 17.71
C PRO A 144 11.62 -13.45 17.99
N SER A 145 10.72 -12.64 17.43
CA SER A 145 10.58 -11.18 17.56
C SER A 145 11.29 -10.30 16.51
N GLN A 146 10.91 -10.45 15.24
CA GLN A 146 11.12 -9.42 14.22
C GLN A 146 10.09 -8.27 14.37
N LYS A 147 10.34 -7.38 15.34
CA LYS A 147 9.89 -5.99 15.30
C LYS A 147 11.14 -5.14 15.48
N ARG A 148 11.41 -4.20 14.56
CA ARG A 148 12.36 -3.04 14.64
C ARG A 148 13.49 -2.93 13.60
N LEU A 149 13.40 -3.57 12.43
CA LEU A 149 14.34 -3.28 11.32
C LEU A 149 13.70 -2.71 10.05
N HIS A 150 12.40 -2.43 10.05
CA HIS A 150 11.63 -1.97 8.88
C HIS A 150 11.18 -0.50 8.97
N ASN A 151 11.96 0.37 9.63
CA ASN A 151 11.51 1.76 9.89
C ASN A 151 12.21 2.84 9.06
N SER A 152 13.36 2.57 8.44
CA SER A 152 14.12 3.64 7.74
C SER A 152 13.76 3.77 6.26
N THR A 153 13.52 2.66 5.56
CA THR A 153 13.13 2.65 4.14
C THR A 153 11.60 2.70 3.96
N SER A 154 10.84 2.17 4.93
CA SER A 154 9.36 2.19 4.88
C SER A 154 8.73 3.52 5.23
N ASN A 155 9.45 4.42 5.91
CA ASN A 155 8.90 5.75 6.20
C ASN A 155 8.76 6.57 4.92
N ASN A 156 9.73 6.53 4.00
CA ASN A 156 9.61 7.21 2.72
C ASN A 156 8.45 6.63 1.90
N THR A 157 8.38 5.31 1.71
CA THR A 157 7.29 4.70 0.93
C THR A 157 5.90 4.95 1.52
N LYS A 158 5.75 4.91 2.85
CA LYS A 158 4.47 5.23 3.50
C LYS A 158 4.12 6.71 3.38
N GLN A 159 5.11 7.59 3.51
CA GLN A 159 4.94 9.02 3.34
C GLN A 159 4.59 9.36 1.88
N ASP A 160 5.29 8.78 0.91
CA ASP A 160 5.04 8.94 -0.52
C ASP A 160 3.62 8.46 -0.90
N ILE A 161 3.21 7.29 -0.37
CA ILE A 161 1.83 6.78 -0.55
C ILE A 161 0.82 7.74 0.06
N LEU A 162 1.07 8.24 1.27
CA LEU A 162 0.16 9.15 1.96
C LEU A 162 0.06 10.48 1.21
N GLU A 163 1.17 11.04 0.74
CA GLU A 163 1.20 12.26 -0.08
C GLU A 163 0.45 12.05 -1.40
N LEU A 164 0.65 10.90 -2.05
CA LEU A 164 -0.09 10.56 -3.26
C LEU A 164 -1.60 10.41 -2.99
N GLN A 165 -1.98 9.81 -1.85
CA GLN A 165 -3.36 9.72 -1.41
C GLN A 165 -3.96 11.10 -1.11
N GLN A 166 -3.21 12.00 -0.49
CA GLN A 166 -3.63 13.37 -0.23
C GLN A 166 -3.87 14.14 -1.53
N LYS A 167 -2.93 14.08 -2.48
CA LYS A 167 -3.10 14.69 -3.81
C LYS A 167 -4.32 14.13 -4.55
N THR A 168 -4.50 12.80 -4.50
CA THR A 168 -5.65 12.14 -5.10
C THR A 168 -6.96 12.58 -4.44
N ALA A 169 -7.00 12.70 -3.12
CA ALA A 169 -8.16 13.13 -2.36
C ALA A 169 -8.57 14.57 -2.71
N LEU A 170 -7.62 15.50 -2.82
CA LEU A 170 -7.89 16.89 -3.23
C LEU A 170 -8.54 16.95 -4.61
N LYS A 171 -7.99 16.23 -5.59
CA LYS A 171 -8.59 16.15 -6.94
C LYS A 171 -10.01 15.57 -6.91
N ILE A 172 -10.22 14.50 -6.15
CA ILE A 172 -11.54 13.87 -6.00
C ILE A 172 -12.53 14.84 -5.34
N GLU A 173 -12.08 15.60 -4.35
CA GLU A 173 -12.90 16.60 -3.66
C GLU A 173 -13.32 17.73 -4.60
N GLU A 174 -12.41 18.24 -5.42
CA GLU A 174 -12.74 19.22 -6.47
C GLU A 174 -13.79 18.68 -7.44
N GLU A 175 -13.57 17.48 -8.00
CA GLU A 175 -14.52 16.83 -8.90
C GLU A 175 -15.88 16.59 -8.23
N TYR A 176 -15.88 16.12 -6.98
CA TYR A 176 -17.09 15.84 -6.22
C TYR A 176 -17.85 17.13 -5.89
N ASN A 177 -17.16 18.22 -5.57
CA ASN A 177 -17.79 19.52 -5.27
C ASN A 177 -18.45 20.13 -6.51
N GLN A 178 -17.83 19.97 -7.69
CA GLN A 178 -18.39 20.41 -8.98
C GLN A 178 -19.54 19.53 -9.48
N ALA A 179 -19.65 18.29 -8.99
CA ALA A 179 -20.72 17.39 -9.37
C ALA A 179 -22.09 17.81 -8.79
N ASN A 180 -23.15 17.51 -9.54
CA ASN A 180 -24.53 17.77 -9.15
C ASN A 180 -25.06 16.65 -8.25
N TRP A 181 -26.13 16.94 -7.49
CA TRP A 181 -26.87 15.88 -6.81
C TRP A 181 -27.40 14.87 -7.82
N ALA A 182 -27.22 13.58 -7.53
CA ALA A 182 -27.69 12.52 -8.41
C ALA A 182 -29.22 12.56 -8.55
N HIS A 183 -29.71 12.51 -9.79
CA HIS A 183 -31.13 12.39 -10.03
C HIS A 183 -31.61 10.97 -9.66
N SER A 184 -32.81 10.88 -9.09
CA SER A 184 -33.48 9.61 -8.78
C SER A 184 -33.73 8.75 -10.03
N ASN A 185 -33.68 9.35 -11.22
CA ASN A 185 -33.82 8.65 -12.49
C ASN A 185 -32.55 7.98 -13.00
N HIS A 186 -31.42 8.04 -12.28
CA HIS A 186 -30.18 7.41 -12.70
C HIS A 186 -30.38 5.90 -12.99
N PRO A 187 -29.87 5.35 -14.11
CA PRO A 187 -30.11 3.97 -14.52
C PRO A 187 -29.85 2.93 -13.43
N TYR A 188 -28.74 3.08 -12.69
CA TYR A 188 -28.40 2.19 -11.58
C TYR A 188 -29.40 2.26 -10.41
N LEU A 189 -29.85 3.46 -10.00
CA LEU A 189 -30.80 3.61 -8.90
C LEU A 189 -32.16 3.06 -9.28
N LYS A 190 -32.64 3.35 -10.50
CA LYS A 190 -33.85 2.74 -11.07
C LYS A 190 -33.78 1.21 -11.10
N LYS A 191 -32.67 0.66 -11.62
CA LYS A 191 -32.45 -0.80 -11.67
C LYS A 191 -32.45 -1.43 -10.27
N LYS A 192 -32.03 -0.70 -9.24
CA LYS A 192 -32.02 -1.15 -7.85
C LYS A 192 -33.30 -0.80 -7.08
N GLY A 193 -34.29 -0.15 -7.69
CA GLY A 193 -35.55 0.19 -7.04
C GLY A 193 -35.44 1.35 -6.03
N PHE A 194 -34.49 2.24 -6.23
CA PHE A 194 -34.25 3.39 -5.35
C PHE A 194 -34.76 4.69 -5.96
N SER A 195 -35.53 5.44 -5.18
CA SER A 195 -36.03 6.78 -5.55
C SER A 195 -35.34 7.89 -4.75
N GLU A 196 -34.71 7.54 -3.63
CA GLU A 196 -33.97 8.44 -2.76
C GLU A 196 -32.54 8.68 -3.27
N ASN A 197 -31.98 9.86 -2.98
CA ASN A 197 -30.64 10.24 -3.43
C ASN A 197 -29.50 9.65 -2.56
N PHE A 198 -29.74 9.32 -1.28
CA PHE A 198 -28.74 8.76 -0.36
C PHE A 198 -27.39 9.51 -0.28
N TYR A 199 -27.43 10.84 -0.42
CA TYR A 199 -26.26 11.71 -0.47
C TYR A 199 -25.29 11.40 -1.61
N LEU A 200 -25.82 10.91 -2.74
CA LEU A 200 -25.04 10.61 -3.93
C LEU A 200 -24.99 11.81 -4.88
N LYS A 201 -23.85 12.00 -5.52
CA LYS A 201 -23.70 12.96 -6.61
C LYS A 201 -23.60 12.25 -7.96
N GLN A 202 -23.69 13.00 -9.04
CA GLN A 202 -23.52 12.52 -10.40
C GLN A 202 -22.61 13.47 -11.18
N ASP A 203 -21.61 12.91 -11.87
CA ASP A 203 -20.72 13.70 -12.72
C ASP A 203 -21.39 14.06 -14.06
N ASN A 204 -20.74 14.94 -14.82
CA ASN A 204 -21.21 15.39 -16.13
C ASN A 204 -21.22 14.28 -17.21
N LYS A 205 -20.56 13.14 -16.96
CA LYS A 205 -20.58 11.95 -17.82
C LYS A 205 -21.71 10.99 -17.43
N GLY A 206 -22.50 11.35 -16.42
CA GLY A 206 -23.63 10.60 -15.95
C GLY A 206 -23.30 9.51 -14.94
N SER A 207 -22.05 9.41 -14.47
CA SER A 207 -21.65 8.41 -13.46
C SER A 207 -22.10 8.86 -12.06
N LEU A 208 -22.67 7.95 -11.28
CA LEU A 208 -22.91 8.20 -9.85
C LEU A 208 -21.59 8.22 -9.08
N LEU A 209 -21.51 9.12 -8.12
CA LEU A 209 -20.39 9.30 -7.20
C LEU A 209 -20.89 9.03 -5.78
N ILE A 210 -20.40 7.95 -5.20
CA ILE A 210 -20.61 7.61 -3.79
C ILE A 210 -19.39 8.10 -3.01
N PRO A 211 -19.54 9.08 -2.10
CA PRO A 211 -18.41 9.62 -1.35
C PRO A 211 -17.90 8.60 -0.34
N LEU A 212 -16.57 8.42 -0.28
CA LEU A 212 -15.91 7.57 0.70
C LEU A 212 -15.09 8.47 1.63
N LYS A 213 -15.59 8.63 2.85
CA LYS A 213 -15.05 9.54 3.86
C LYS A 213 -14.46 8.78 5.03
N ASP A 214 -13.48 9.37 5.69
CA ASP A 214 -12.99 8.85 6.97
C ASP A 214 -13.91 9.20 8.14
N GLU A 215 -13.55 8.76 9.35
CA GLU A 215 -14.28 9.02 10.59
C GLU A 215 -14.41 10.51 10.93
N ASN A 216 -13.50 11.34 10.42
CA ASN A 216 -13.51 12.80 10.59
C ASN A 216 -14.35 13.50 9.49
N GLY A 217 -14.93 12.75 8.57
CA GLY A 217 -15.74 13.27 7.47
C GLY A 217 -14.93 13.78 6.27
N LYS A 218 -13.60 13.60 6.25
CA LYS A 218 -12.76 13.99 5.12
C LYS A 218 -12.99 13.05 3.93
N LEU A 219 -13.25 13.62 2.76
CA LEU A 219 -13.39 12.86 1.53
C LEU A 219 -12.00 12.40 1.04
N TRP A 220 -11.82 11.08 0.92
CA TRP A 220 -10.58 10.49 0.44
C TRP A 220 -10.72 9.82 -0.91
N SER A 221 -11.91 9.31 -1.20
CA SER A 221 -12.19 8.66 -2.48
C SER A 221 -13.67 8.72 -2.84
N VAL A 222 -13.99 8.20 -4.02
CA VAL A 222 -15.36 7.96 -4.46
C VAL A 222 -15.45 6.56 -5.06
N GLN A 223 -16.54 5.84 -4.80
CA GLN A 223 -16.96 4.74 -5.65
C GLN A 223 -17.79 5.33 -6.79
N ARG A 224 -17.29 5.19 -8.03
CA ARG A 224 -18.02 5.62 -9.22
C ARG A 224 -18.80 4.45 -9.79
N ILE A 225 -20.03 4.71 -10.18
CA ILE A 225 -20.88 3.76 -10.89
C ILE A 225 -21.27 4.37 -12.22
N PHE A 226 -20.79 3.78 -13.30
CA PHE A 226 -21.08 4.22 -14.66
C PHE A 226 -22.54 3.92 -15.04
N PRO A 227 -23.09 4.58 -16.07
CA PRO A 227 -24.44 4.29 -16.55
C PRO A 227 -24.67 2.83 -16.97
N ASN A 228 -23.62 2.14 -17.44
CA ASN A 228 -23.66 0.72 -17.79
C ASN A 228 -23.65 -0.22 -16.56
N GLY A 229 -23.40 0.31 -15.36
CA GLY A 229 -23.35 -0.43 -14.10
C GLY A 229 -21.95 -0.83 -13.63
N ASP A 230 -20.92 -0.62 -14.45
CA ASP A 230 -19.52 -0.85 -14.06
C ASP A 230 -19.13 0.07 -12.91
N LYS A 231 -18.18 -0.38 -12.08
CA LYS A 231 -17.75 0.35 -10.89
C LYS A 231 -16.25 0.46 -10.81
N ILE A 232 -15.78 1.63 -10.40
CA ILE A 232 -14.37 1.87 -10.07
C ILE A 232 -14.26 2.66 -8.76
N ILE A 233 -13.09 2.63 -8.14
CA ILE A 233 -12.77 3.47 -6.99
C ILE A 233 -11.73 4.51 -7.44
N GLY A 234 -11.94 5.78 -7.07
CA GLY A 234 -10.96 6.84 -7.31
C GLY A 234 -11.22 7.68 -8.56
N VAL A 235 -10.16 8.01 -9.30
CA VAL A 235 -10.16 9.01 -10.38
C VAL A 235 -10.19 8.34 -11.76
N ILE A 236 -10.87 8.96 -12.72
CA ILE A 236 -10.76 8.61 -14.14
C ILE A 236 -9.63 9.45 -14.74
N LYS A 237 -8.53 8.80 -15.11
CA LYS A 237 -7.39 9.48 -15.74
C LYS A 237 -7.77 10.04 -17.11
N THR A 238 -7.38 11.28 -17.41
CA THR A 238 -7.47 11.84 -18.76
C THR A 238 -6.45 11.19 -19.69
N LYS A 239 -6.50 11.50 -21.00
CA LYS A 239 -5.52 10.95 -21.95
C LYS A 239 -4.13 11.52 -21.67
N GLU A 240 -4.07 12.82 -21.41
CA GLU A 240 -2.85 13.56 -21.09
C GLU A 240 -2.21 13.01 -19.81
N GLU A 241 -3.00 12.71 -18.78
CA GLU A 241 -2.50 12.13 -17.53
C GLU A 241 -1.95 10.72 -17.70
N LYS A 242 -2.52 9.93 -18.63
CA LYS A 242 -1.98 8.60 -18.96
C LYS A 242 -0.67 8.71 -19.71
N GLU A 243 -0.57 9.63 -20.66
CA GLU A 243 0.64 9.89 -21.45
C GLU A 243 1.77 10.44 -20.57
N GLN A 244 1.45 11.26 -19.58
CA GLN A 244 2.39 11.79 -18.59
C GLN A 244 2.73 10.77 -17.48
N GLY A 245 2.12 9.60 -17.48
CA GLY A 245 2.38 8.57 -16.46
C GLY A 245 1.92 8.97 -15.06
N ILE A 246 0.94 9.87 -14.93
CA ILE A 246 0.46 10.32 -13.62
C ILE A 246 -0.24 9.17 -12.89
N GLU A 247 0.20 8.92 -11.66
CA GLU A 247 -0.40 7.94 -10.76
C GLU A 247 -1.38 8.58 -9.78
N TYR A 248 -2.42 7.84 -9.43
CA TYR A 248 -3.40 8.21 -8.42
C TYR A 248 -3.55 7.05 -7.45
N SER A 249 -3.63 7.37 -6.16
CA SER A 249 -3.80 6.39 -5.09
C SER A 249 -5.03 6.75 -4.29
N ALA A 250 -6.16 6.14 -4.63
CA ALA A 250 -7.40 6.32 -3.89
C ALA A 250 -7.35 5.54 -2.57
N LYS A 251 -7.43 6.25 -1.44
CA LYS A 251 -7.49 5.62 -0.11
C LYS A 251 -8.88 5.00 0.09
N LYS A 252 -8.89 3.72 0.44
CA LYS A 252 -10.10 2.91 0.69
C LYS A 252 -10.18 2.39 2.14
N SER A 253 -9.04 2.10 2.76
CA SER A 253 -8.97 1.67 4.16
C SER A 253 -9.35 2.80 5.11
N GLY A 254 -10.25 2.51 6.04
CA GLY A 254 -10.83 3.49 6.96
C GLY A 254 -11.71 4.52 6.25
N CYS A 255 -12.28 4.20 5.09
CA CYS A 255 -13.17 5.10 4.37
C CYS A 255 -14.50 4.42 4.03
N PHE A 256 -15.60 5.13 4.26
CA PHE A 256 -16.96 4.57 4.15
C PHE A 256 -17.95 5.61 3.62
N HIS A 257 -19.13 5.13 3.23
CA HIS A 257 -20.29 5.98 2.94
C HIS A 257 -21.33 5.82 4.05
N LEU A 258 -21.85 6.92 4.58
CA LEU A 258 -22.87 6.90 5.62
C LEU A 258 -24.25 7.16 5.00
N ILE A 259 -25.18 6.23 5.23
CA ILE A 259 -26.56 6.33 4.79
C ILE A 259 -27.44 6.58 6.02
N GLY A 260 -28.38 7.53 5.91
CA GLY A 260 -29.35 7.82 6.97
C GLY A 260 -28.86 8.72 8.09
N ALA A 261 -27.64 9.25 8.01
CA ALA A 261 -27.08 10.21 8.96
C ALA A 261 -26.04 11.13 8.32
N LYS A 262 -25.86 12.32 8.90
CA LYS A 262 -24.92 13.34 8.39
C LYS A 262 -23.46 13.05 8.78
N ASN A 263 -23.24 12.57 10.00
CA ASN A 263 -21.95 12.18 10.53
C ASN A 263 -22.13 11.06 11.57
N LEU A 264 -21.03 10.43 12.00
CA LEU A 264 -21.05 9.36 12.99
C LEU A 264 -21.46 9.82 14.39
N GLU A 265 -21.21 11.09 14.75
CA GLU A 265 -21.50 11.63 16.08
C GLU A 265 -23.00 11.62 16.40
N TYR A 266 -23.86 11.70 15.37
CA TYR A 266 -25.31 11.61 15.53
C TYR A 266 -25.85 10.17 15.57
N CYS A 267 -24.99 9.15 15.40
CA CYS A 267 -25.40 7.75 15.36
C CYS A 267 -25.25 7.10 16.74
N LYS A 268 -26.36 6.89 17.46
CA LYS A 268 -26.39 6.08 18.70
C LYS A 268 -26.23 4.59 18.42
N GLU A 269 -26.75 4.15 17.28
CA GLU A 269 -26.63 2.80 16.74
C GLU A 269 -26.48 2.92 15.22
N PHE A 270 -25.74 1.98 14.63
CA PHE A 270 -25.59 1.88 13.19
C PHE A 270 -25.35 0.44 12.77
N ILE A 271 -25.62 0.14 11.50
CA ILE A 271 -25.38 -1.16 10.88
C ILE A 271 -24.20 -1.02 9.92
N ILE A 272 -23.37 -2.06 9.81
CA ILE A 272 -22.30 -2.11 8.82
C ILE A 272 -22.72 -3.06 7.72
N ALA A 273 -22.56 -2.64 6.47
CA ALA A 273 -22.86 -3.47 5.30
C ALA A 273 -21.84 -3.27 4.18
N GLU A 274 -21.59 -4.34 3.43
CA GLU A 274 -20.77 -4.27 2.22
C GLU A 274 -21.62 -3.85 1.02
N GLY A 275 -21.16 -2.84 0.30
CA GLY A 275 -21.75 -2.38 -0.94
C GLY A 275 -22.99 -1.49 -0.76
N PHE A 276 -23.10 -0.51 -1.66
CA PHE A 276 -24.14 0.51 -1.57
C PHE A 276 -25.56 -0.02 -1.62
N ALA A 277 -25.87 -0.95 -2.54
CA ALA A 277 -27.23 -1.45 -2.70
C ALA A 277 -27.72 -2.21 -1.46
N THR A 278 -26.84 -2.97 -0.82
CA THR A 278 -27.12 -3.68 0.43
C THR A 278 -27.38 -2.68 1.55
N ALA A 279 -26.48 -1.71 1.71
CA ALA A 279 -26.59 -0.68 2.74
C ALA A 279 -27.87 0.16 2.60
N ALA A 280 -28.20 0.59 1.37
CA ALA A 280 -29.42 1.33 1.07
C ALA A 280 -30.68 0.50 1.34
N THR A 281 -30.68 -0.80 1.01
CA THR A 281 -31.80 -1.71 1.29
C THR A 281 -32.02 -1.87 2.80
N ILE A 282 -30.94 -2.07 3.57
CA ILE A 282 -31.00 -2.18 5.03
C ILE A 282 -31.55 -0.88 5.64
N TYR A 283 -31.05 0.28 5.18
CA TYR A 283 -31.57 1.57 5.63
C TYR A 283 -33.07 1.70 5.35
N LYS A 284 -33.53 1.35 4.14
CA LYS A 284 -34.96 1.41 3.81
C LYS A 284 -35.82 0.46 4.65
N ALA A 285 -35.29 -0.70 5.01
CA ALA A 285 -36.02 -1.70 5.80
C ALA A 285 -36.10 -1.34 7.28
N LEU A 286 -35.03 -0.77 7.84
CA LEU A 286 -34.90 -0.59 9.29
C LEU A 286 -34.94 0.88 9.74
N ASN A 287 -34.80 1.81 8.81
CA ASN A 287 -34.67 3.25 9.06
C ASN A 287 -33.58 3.59 10.10
N LYS A 288 -32.51 2.78 10.14
CA LYS A 288 -31.34 2.95 11.02
C LYS A 288 -30.13 3.35 10.20
N PRO A 289 -29.23 4.23 10.70
CA PRO A 289 -28.01 4.60 9.99
C PRO A 289 -27.18 3.38 9.57
N VAL A 290 -26.64 3.42 8.35
CA VAL A 290 -25.82 2.32 7.80
C VAL A 290 -24.49 2.86 7.31
N ILE A 291 -23.40 2.29 7.82
CA ILE A 291 -22.03 2.47 7.33
C ILE A 291 -21.82 1.46 6.20
N MET A 292 -21.60 1.98 4.99
CA MET A 292 -21.28 1.19 3.81
C MET A 292 -19.77 1.10 3.64
N GLY A 293 -19.25 -0.13 3.72
CA GLY A 293 -17.92 -0.50 3.25
C GLY A 293 -17.95 -0.84 1.76
N ILE A 294 -16.82 -0.67 1.08
CA ILE A 294 -16.61 -1.14 -0.29
C ILE A 294 -16.49 -2.66 -0.32
N ASP A 295 -15.71 -3.21 0.62
CA ASP A 295 -15.43 -4.62 0.83
C ASP A 295 -15.21 -4.90 2.33
N ALA A 296 -15.28 -6.15 2.77
CA ALA A 296 -15.09 -6.52 4.17
C ALA A 296 -13.73 -6.10 4.77
N GLY A 297 -12.73 -5.75 3.95
CA GLY A 297 -11.37 -5.40 4.40
C GLY A 297 -11.06 -3.90 4.41
N ASN A 298 -12.00 -3.04 4.02
CA ASN A 298 -11.77 -1.60 3.93
C ASN A 298 -12.25 -0.81 5.15
N LEU A 299 -13.03 -1.45 6.03
CA LEU A 299 -13.47 -0.92 7.32
C LEU A 299 -12.64 -1.47 8.47
#